data_AF-A0A518HIH1-F1
#
_entry.id   AF-A0A518HIH1-F1
#
_cell.length_a   1.000
_cell.length_b   1.000
_cell.length_c   1.000
_cell.angle_alpha   90.00
_cell.angle_beta   90.00
_cell.angle_gamma   90.00
#
_symmetry.space_group_name_H-M   'P 1'
#
loop_
_entity.id
_entity.type
_entity.pdbx_description
1 polymer ?
#
loop_
_entity_poly.entity_id
_entity_poly.type
_entity_poly.pdbx_seq_one_letter_code
_entity_poly.pdbx_strand_id
1 'polypeptide(L)'
;MKHKKRQHQPKRKKRKFNRSNNDTGATTQDEPPSIFEMPESEVDAFIASNAQAIEEIISRYDPFELIAAFRYMEVAVDPDNYSESTHAGQAAAVEYVASLVAKRSYVERPKRIFDPSELGGLRGLSHYSLALTQHKYQLKAARASSDRNLAWISAAMATNSLLVRGHAYPHHLFNILKGLANTVDTVVFEVLGFSLTDAIEIDDAIFQLEIARSEVHFNGLDGLRSKLTAFAQGQISREQFDEMYSADAPILDHLNDESWEETIEQFVVHNNGVRSAWCAA
;
A
#
# COMPACT_ATOMS: atom_id res chain seq x y z
N MET A 1 53.17 24.22 36.62
CA MET A 1 53.44 24.42 35.17
C MET A 1 53.82 23.10 34.52
N LYS A 2 52.91 22.50 33.75
CA LYS A 2 53.20 21.35 32.87
C LYS A 2 52.42 21.57 31.57
N HIS A 3 53.11 21.97 30.51
CA HIS A 3 52.54 22.21 29.19
C HIS A 3 52.18 20.89 28.49
N LYS A 4 50.90 20.70 28.15
CA LYS A 4 50.43 19.63 27.26
C LYS A 4 50.91 19.92 25.83
N LYS A 5 51.82 19.07 25.31
CA LYS A 5 52.21 19.04 23.89
C LYS A 5 51.03 18.52 23.06
N ARG A 6 50.57 19.32 22.10
CA ARG A 6 49.62 18.92 21.06
C ARG A 6 50.30 17.95 20.10
N GLN A 7 49.75 16.74 19.94
CA GLN A 7 50.17 15.80 18.91
C GLN A 7 49.64 16.26 17.54
N HIS A 8 50.55 16.47 16.60
CA HIS A 8 50.27 16.66 15.18
C HIS A 8 49.90 15.30 14.55
N GLN A 9 48.70 15.19 13.97
CA GLN A 9 48.41 14.08 13.05
C GLN A 9 49.01 14.35 11.66
N PRO A 10 49.55 13.33 10.97
CA PRO A 10 50.12 13.49 9.64
C PRO A 10 49.04 13.61 8.55
N LYS A 11 49.19 14.59 7.66
CA LYS A 11 48.33 14.80 6.48
C LYS A 11 48.42 13.60 5.53
N ARG A 12 47.30 12.88 5.35
CA ARG A 12 47.13 11.83 4.32
C ARG A 12 47.34 12.42 2.92
N LYS A 13 48.40 11.99 2.21
CA LYS A 13 48.63 12.28 0.79
C LYS A 13 47.52 11.64 -0.05
N LYS A 14 46.74 12.46 -0.77
CA LYS A 14 45.80 12.00 -1.81
C LYS A 14 46.60 11.32 -2.93
N ARG A 15 46.46 9.99 -3.06
CA ARG A 15 46.94 9.23 -4.22
C ARG A 15 46.10 9.64 -5.43
N LYS A 16 46.74 10.22 -6.45
CA LYS A 16 46.16 10.36 -7.79
C LYS A 16 46.05 8.96 -8.38
N PHE A 17 44.82 8.51 -8.60
CA PHE A 17 44.55 7.25 -9.28
C PHE A 17 44.69 7.52 -10.79
N ASN A 18 45.73 6.94 -11.40
CA ASN A 18 45.88 6.92 -12.85
C ASN A 18 44.78 6.02 -13.44
N ARG A 19 43.87 6.60 -14.21
CA ARG A 19 42.98 5.86 -15.12
C ARG A 19 43.85 5.32 -16.26
N SER A 20 44.12 4.02 -16.22
CA SER A 20 44.58 3.25 -17.38
C SER A 20 43.36 2.98 -18.24
N ASN A 21 43.36 3.52 -19.45
CA ASN A 21 42.47 3.10 -20.53
C ASN A 21 42.89 1.68 -20.93
N ASN A 22 42.13 0.69 -20.50
CA ASN A 22 42.06 -0.59 -21.19
C ASN A 22 40.71 -0.64 -21.90
N ASP A 23 40.76 -0.24 -23.18
CA ASP A 23 39.80 -0.67 -24.19
C ASP A 23 39.82 -2.20 -24.23
N THR A 24 38.81 -2.80 -23.62
CA THR A 24 38.41 -4.17 -23.91
C THR A 24 36.93 -4.07 -24.18
N GLY A 25 36.56 -4.26 -25.45
CA GLY A 25 35.18 -4.31 -25.90
C GLY A 25 34.44 -5.41 -25.15
N ALA A 26 33.81 -5.04 -24.04
CA ALA A 26 32.80 -5.83 -23.39
C ALA A 26 31.52 -5.53 -24.14
N THR A 27 31.07 -6.51 -24.92
CA THR A 27 29.69 -6.66 -25.37
C THR A 27 28.79 -6.30 -24.19
N THR A 28 28.08 -5.17 -24.28
CA THR A 28 26.98 -4.82 -23.38
C THR A 28 26.04 -6.01 -23.38
N GLN A 29 26.12 -6.84 -22.36
CA GLN A 29 25.01 -7.71 -22.00
C GLN A 29 23.87 -6.76 -21.71
N ASP A 30 22.79 -6.86 -22.50
CA ASP A 30 21.55 -6.15 -22.25
C ASP A 30 21.16 -6.42 -20.79
N GLU A 31 21.36 -5.42 -19.93
CA GLU A 31 20.78 -5.46 -18.60
C GLU A 31 19.27 -5.62 -18.81
N PRO A 32 18.63 -6.61 -18.17
CA PRO A 32 17.20 -6.78 -18.32
C PRO A 32 16.52 -5.44 -18.00
N PRO A 33 15.55 -5.01 -18.83
CA PRO A 33 14.90 -3.72 -18.65
C PRO A 33 14.43 -3.61 -17.21
N SER A 34 14.71 -2.45 -16.62
CA SER A 34 14.32 -2.17 -15.26
C SER A 34 12.82 -2.38 -15.12
N ILE A 35 12.38 -3.04 -14.04
CA ILE A 35 10.96 -3.30 -13.77
C ILE A 35 10.12 -2.01 -13.83
N PHE A 36 10.76 -0.87 -13.56
CA PHE A 36 10.20 0.47 -13.57
C PHE A 36 9.90 1.03 -14.98
N GLU A 37 10.50 0.43 -16.02
CA GLU A 37 10.37 0.82 -17.42
C GLU A 37 9.49 -0.13 -18.22
N MET A 38 9.10 -1.27 -17.63
CA MET A 38 8.27 -2.26 -18.31
C MET A 38 6.84 -1.73 -18.56
N PRO A 39 6.27 -1.99 -19.74
CA PRO A 39 4.86 -1.74 -20.00
C PRO A 39 3.97 -2.64 -19.13
N GLU A 40 2.76 -2.17 -18.81
CA GLU A 40 1.82 -2.87 -17.93
C GLU A 40 1.52 -4.31 -18.40
N SER A 41 1.43 -4.51 -19.72
CA SER A 41 1.21 -5.82 -20.33
C SER A 41 2.37 -6.81 -20.10
N GLU A 42 3.61 -6.31 -20.02
CA GLU A 42 4.76 -7.16 -19.70
C GLU A 42 4.78 -7.52 -18.21
N VAL A 43 4.44 -6.58 -17.34
CA VAL A 43 4.29 -6.86 -15.90
C VAL A 43 3.23 -7.94 -15.66
N ASP A 44 2.09 -7.85 -16.35
CA ASP A 44 1.03 -8.87 -16.27
C ASP A 44 1.47 -10.24 -16.79
N ALA A 45 2.20 -10.27 -17.90
CA ALA A 45 2.78 -11.51 -18.44
C ALA A 45 3.77 -12.14 -17.45
N PHE A 46 4.60 -11.34 -16.78
CA PHE A 46 5.52 -11.82 -15.76
C PHE A 46 4.80 -12.36 -14.51
N ILE A 47 3.79 -11.66 -14.01
CA ILE A 47 2.98 -12.13 -12.88
C ILE A 47 2.31 -13.46 -13.24
N ALA A 48 1.75 -13.57 -14.44
CA ALA A 48 1.12 -14.81 -14.93
C ALA A 48 2.13 -15.96 -15.05
N SER A 49 3.34 -15.69 -15.57
CA SER A 49 4.41 -16.69 -15.69
C SER A 49 4.87 -17.18 -14.31
N ASN A 50 5.05 -16.27 -13.34
CA ASN A 50 5.40 -16.67 -11.97
C ASN A 50 4.28 -17.48 -11.31
N ALA A 51 3.03 -17.09 -11.51
CA ALA A 51 1.88 -17.84 -11.00
C ALA A 51 1.88 -19.26 -11.57
N GLN A 52 2.17 -19.44 -12.86
CA GLN A 52 2.29 -20.75 -13.50
C GLN A 52 3.44 -21.57 -12.91
N ALA A 53 4.61 -20.97 -12.67
CA ALA A 53 5.75 -21.66 -12.06
C ALA A 53 5.44 -22.10 -10.61
N ILE A 54 4.76 -21.25 -9.83
CA ILE A 54 4.27 -21.60 -8.48
C ILE A 54 3.28 -22.76 -8.58
N GLU A 55 2.36 -22.69 -9.53
CA GLU A 55 1.35 -23.69 -9.80
C GLU A 55 1.96 -25.06 -10.18
N GLU A 56 3.09 -25.07 -10.89
CA GLU A 56 3.87 -26.28 -11.18
C GLU A 56 4.49 -26.88 -9.92
N ILE A 57 5.02 -26.05 -9.00
CA ILE A 57 5.52 -26.52 -7.70
C ILE A 57 4.36 -27.10 -6.88
N ILE A 58 3.24 -26.39 -6.78
CA ILE A 58 2.02 -26.84 -6.09
C ILE A 58 1.55 -28.19 -6.60
N SER A 59 1.67 -28.47 -7.91
CA SER A 59 1.21 -29.72 -8.51
C SER A 59 1.93 -30.98 -7.99
N ARG A 60 3.12 -30.82 -7.39
CA ARG A 60 3.99 -31.94 -6.97
C ARG A 60 3.71 -32.43 -5.55
N TYR A 61 2.98 -31.63 -4.76
CA TYR A 61 2.83 -31.81 -3.31
C TYR A 61 1.39 -31.91 -2.87
N ASP A 62 1.13 -32.61 -1.77
CA ASP A 62 -0.18 -32.52 -1.12
C ASP A 62 -0.46 -31.05 -0.73
N PRO A 63 -1.64 -30.50 -1.10
CA PRO A 63 -1.98 -29.11 -0.83
C PRO A 63 -1.85 -28.69 0.64
N PHE A 64 -2.30 -29.53 1.58
CA PHE A 64 -2.29 -29.20 3.00
C PHE A 64 -0.89 -29.28 3.58
N GLU A 65 -0.14 -30.32 3.22
CA GLU A 65 1.27 -30.44 3.64
C GLU A 65 2.10 -29.26 3.11
N LEU A 66 1.89 -28.85 1.85
CA LEU A 66 2.61 -27.72 1.24
C LEU A 66 2.31 -26.42 1.97
N ILE A 67 1.02 -26.11 2.20
CA ILE A 67 0.62 -24.90 2.91
C ILE A 67 1.17 -24.92 4.33
N ALA A 68 1.14 -26.05 5.03
CA ALA A 68 1.68 -26.18 6.38
C ALA A 68 3.19 -25.92 6.43
N ALA A 69 3.95 -26.53 5.53
CA ALA A 69 5.41 -26.34 5.44
C ALA A 69 5.77 -24.90 5.06
N PHE A 70 5.06 -24.33 4.07
CA PHE A 70 5.29 -22.96 3.64
C PHE A 70 4.91 -21.94 4.72
N ARG A 71 3.79 -22.18 5.43
CA ARG A 71 3.39 -21.38 6.60
C ARG A 71 4.42 -21.42 7.72
N TYR A 72 5.00 -22.58 8.01
CA TYR A 72 6.05 -22.69 9.01
C TYR A 72 7.26 -21.81 8.63
N MET A 73 7.63 -21.75 7.35
CA MET A 73 8.73 -20.89 6.89
C MET A 73 8.38 -19.39 6.95
N GLU A 74 7.17 -19.00 6.54
CA GLU A 74 6.78 -17.60 6.39
C GLU A 74 6.18 -16.97 7.66
N VAL A 75 5.65 -17.78 8.58
CA VAL A 75 4.84 -17.30 9.72
C VAL A 75 5.27 -17.97 11.03
N ALA A 76 6.41 -18.68 11.08
CA ALA A 76 6.95 -19.10 12.37
C ALA A 76 7.29 -17.85 13.20
N VAL A 77 6.68 -17.78 14.37
CA VAL A 77 6.85 -16.72 15.36
C VAL A 77 7.67 -17.31 16.51
N ASP A 78 8.83 -16.74 16.78
CA ASP A 78 9.50 -16.90 18.08
C ASP A 78 8.79 -15.97 19.07
N PRO A 79 7.96 -16.50 19.99
CA PRO A 79 7.13 -15.67 20.86
C PRO A 79 7.96 -14.75 21.77
N ASP A 80 9.21 -15.10 22.04
CA ASP A 80 10.07 -14.35 22.96
C ASP A 80 10.80 -13.20 22.25
N ASN A 81 10.97 -13.28 20.92
CA ASN A 81 11.76 -12.31 20.13
C ASN A 81 11.01 -11.74 18.92
N TYR A 82 9.71 -11.99 18.78
CA TYR A 82 8.95 -11.54 17.64
C TYR A 82 8.83 -10.01 17.58
N SER A 83 9.27 -9.45 16.46
CA SER A 83 8.93 -8.10 16.04
C SER A 83 8.56 -8.13 14.56
N GLU A 84 7.36 -7.64 14.26
CA GLU A 84 6.77 -7.68 12.91
C GLU A 84 7.64 -6.97 11.87
N SER A 85 8.34 -5.90 12.27
CA SER A 85 9.24 -5.14 11.40
C SER A 85 10.56 -5.86 11.07
N THR A 86 10.90 -6.94 11.79
CA THR A 86 12.17 -7.67 11.64
C THR A 86 11.99 -9.12 11.16
N HIS A 87 10.75 -9.59 11.07
CA HIS A 87 10.46 -10.93 10.57
C HIS A 87 10.66 -10.98 9.05
N ALA A 88 11.50 -11.91 8.58
CA ALA A 88 11.79 -12.05 7.15
C ALA A 88 10.67 -12.76 6.37
N GLY A 89 9.74 -13.41 7.08
CA GLY A 89 8.61 -14.11 6.49
C GLY A 89 7.45 -13.16 6.19
N GLN A 90 6.63 -13.54 5.21
CA GLN A 90 5.52 -12.72 4.71
C GLN A 90 4.24 -13.57 4.68
N ALA A 91 3.34 -13.37 5.64
CA ALA A 91 2.07 -14.10 5.70
C ALA A 91 1.24 -13.98 4.40
N ALA A 92 1.33 -12.83 3.72
CA ALA A 92 0.77 -12.60 2.39
C ALA A 92 1.19 -13.65 1.36
N ALA A 93 2.45 -14.11 1.40
CA ALA A 93 2.93 -15.13 0.48
C ALA A 93 2.19 -16.45 0.71
N VAL A 94 1.94 -16.82 1.97
CA VAL A 94 1.16 -18.03 2.32
C VAL A 94 -0.26 -17.94 1.80
N GLU A 95 -0.90 -16.79 1.95
CA GLU A 95 -2.27 -16.55 1.46
C GLU A 95 -2.35 -16.60 -0.05
N TYR A 96 -1.37 -16.02 -0.74
CA TYR A 96 -1.27 -16.08 -2.19
C TYR A 96 -1.13 -17.53 -2.69
N VAL A 97 -0.22 -18.31 -2.10
CA VAL A 97 -0.04 -19.73 -2.43
C VAL A 97 -1.31 -20.54 -2.10
N ALA A 98 -1.93 -20.30 -0.94
CA ALA A 98 -3.18 -20.96 -0.56
C ALA A 98 -4.33 -20.63 -1.54
N SER A 99 -4.38 -19.40 -2.05
CA SER A 99 -5.35 -18.98 -3.06
C SER A 99 -5.13 -19.72 -4.38
N LEU A 100 -3.89 -19.87 -4.82
CA LEU A 100 -3.56 -20.66 -6.02
C LEU A 100 -3.88 -22.14 -5.86
N VAL A 101 -3.67 -22.69 -4.66
CA VAL A 101 -4.10 -24.05 -4.30
C VAL A 101 -5.63 -24.18 -4.41
N ALA A 102 -6.38 -23.23 -3.85
CA ALA A 102 -7.85 -23.26 -3.81
C ALA A 102 -8.52 -23.16 -5.18
N LYS A 103 -7.82 -22.66 -6.22
CA LYS A 103 -8.31 -22.63 -7.60
C LYS A 103 -8.45 -24.02 -8.23
N ARG A 104 -7.88 -25.05 -7.60
CA ARG A 104 -7.81 -26.40 -8.13
C ARG A 104 -8.67 -27.35 -7.30
N SER A 105 -9.22 -28.37 -7.94
CA SER A 105 -9.85 -29.48 -7.22
C SER A 105 -8.81 -30.14 -6.32
N TYR A 106 -9.22 -30.48 -5.10
CA TYR A 106 -8.37 -31.21 -4.18
C TYR A 106 -7.98 -32.57 -4.77
N VAL A 107 -6.67 -32.86 -4.73
CA VAL A 107 -6.10 -34.15 -5.14
C VAL A 107 -5.18 -34.59 -4.01
N GLU A 108 -5.51 -35.70 -3.38
CA GLU A 108 -4.65 -36.31 -2.38
C GLU A 108 -3.37 -36.83 -3.05
N ARG A 109 -2.22 -36.51 -2.46
CA ARG A 109 -0.91 -36.90 -2.99
C ARG A 109 -0.08 -37.57 -1.89
N PRO A 110 0.85 -38.46 -2.25
CA PRO A 110 1.74 -39.07 -1.26
C PRO A 110 2.50 -38.00 -0.48
N LYS A 111 2.58 -38.18 0.84
CA LYS A 111 3.42 -37.32 1.69
C LYS A 111 4.87 -37.41 1.22
N ARG A 112 5.47 -36.25 0.97
CA ARG A 112 6.86 -36.13 0.51
C ARG A 112 7.62 -35.18 1.43
N ILE A 113 8.90 -35.46 1.60
CA ILE A 113 9.82 -34.48 2.20
C ILE A 113 9.98 -33.35 1.19
N PHE A 114 9.81 -32.11 1.65
CA PHE A 114 9.97 -30.94 0.81
C PHE A 114 11.44 -30.73 0.46
N ASP A 115 11.71 -30.50 -0.82
CA ASP A 115 13.01 -30.00 -1.26
C ASP A 115 13.16 -28.53 -0.80
N PRO A 116 14.19 -28.18 0.00
CA PRO A 116 14.43 -26.80 0.42
C PRO A 116 14.57 -25.82 -0.74
N SER A 117 15.09 -26.26 -1.89
CA SER A 117 15.23 -25.43 -3.08
C SER A 117 13.87 -25.09 -3.72
N GLU A 118 12.91 -26.02 -3.69
CA GLU A 118 11.56 -25.79 -4.20
C GLU A 118 10.76 -24.88 -3.27
N LEU A 119 10.88 -25.04 -1.94
CA LEU A 119 10.29 -24.09 -0.99
C LEU A 119 10.92 -22.70 -1.10
N GLY A 120 12.24 -22.62 -1.31
CA GLY A 120 12.94 -21.36 -1.57
C GLY A 120 12.48 -20.70 -2.88
N GLY A 121 12.30 -21.50 -3.94
CA GLY A 121 11.73 -21.04 -5.21
C GLY A 121 10.30 -20.54 -5.07
N LEU A 122 9.45 -21.29 -4.36
CA LEU A 122 8.08 -20.91 -4.03
C LEU A 122 8.04 -19.58 -3.27
N ARG A 123 8.91 -19.41 -2.27
CA ARG A 123 9.06 -18.15 -1.52
C ARG A 123 9.44 -16.99 -2.44
N GLY A 124 10.52 -17.16 -3.21
CA GLY A 124 11.03 -16.12 -4.10
C GLY A 124 9.99 -15.69 -5.13
N LEU A 125 9.34 -16.63 -5.80
CA LEU A 125 8.29 -16.36 -6.78
C LEU A 125 7.09 -15.67 -6.13
N SER A 126 6.65 -16.12 -4.95
CA SER A 126 5.49 -15.53 -4.26
C SER A 126 5.76 -14.10 -3.80
N HIS A 127 6.91 -13.87 -3.15
CA HIS A 127 7.34 -12.53 -2.72
C HIS A 127 7.46 -11.59 -3.91
N TYR A 128 8.09 -12.05 -4.98
CA TYR A 128 8.30 -11.25 -6.17
C TYR A 128 6.99 -10.91 -6.89
N SER A 129 6.06 -11.87 -7.04
CA SER A 129 4.74 -11.63 -7.62
C SER A 129 3.92 -10.62 -6.80
N LEU A 130 3.95 -10.71 -5.47
CA LEU A 130 3.28 -9.76 -4.60
C LEU A 130 3.88 -8.35 -4.74
N ALA A 131 5.20 -8.23 -4.69
CA ALA A 131 5.90 -6.96 -4.86
C ALA A 131 5.60 -6.33 -6.24
N LEU A 132 5.60 -7.13 -7.30
CA LEU A 132 5.25 -6.71 -8.66
C LEU A 132 3.82 -6.20 -8.75
N THR A 133 2.89 -6.91 -8.13
CA THR A 133 1.47 -6.53 -8.14
C THR A 133 1.24 -5.22 -7.39
N GLN A 134 1.87 -5.03 -6.23
CA GLN A 134 1.85 -3.77 -5.48
C GLN A 134 2.46 -2.63 -6.31
N HIS A 135 3.61 -2.89 -6.92
CA HIS A 135 4.29 -1.92 -7.76
C HIS A 135 3.42 -1.48 -8.95
N LYS A 136 2.74 -2.43 -9.61
CA LYS A 136 1.81 -2.14 -10.71
C LYS A 136 0.75 -1.13 -10.30
N TYR A 137 0.10 -1.32 -9.15
CA TYR A 137 -0.92 -0.40 -8.66
C TYR A 137 -0.35 0.99 -8.34
N GLN A 138 0.82 1.05 -7.70
CA GLN A 138 1.49 2.31 -7.40
C GLN A 138 1.91 3.06 -8.68
N LEU A 139 2.43 2.35 -9.68
CA LEU A 139 2.82 2.93 -10.96
C LEU A 139 1.60 3.48 -11.71
N LYS A 140 0.48 2.75 -11.70
CA LYS A 140 -0.79 3.20 -12.29
C LYS A 140 -1.29 4.48 -11.60
N ALA A 141 -1.23 4.55 -10.27
CA ALA A 141 -1.57 5.76 -9.53
C ALA A 141 -0.63 6.93 -9.84
N ALA A 142 0.68 6.66 -9.95
CA ALA A 142 1.68 7.67 -10.26
C ALA A 142 1.54 8.25 -11.67
N ARG A 143 1.10 7.44 -12.64
CA ARG A 143 0.90 7.83 -14.05
C ARG A 143 -0.49 8.42 -14.34
N ALA A 144 -1.39 8.46 -13.36
CA ALA A 144 -2.72 9.02 -13.54
C ALA A 144 -2.66 10.52 -13.86
N SER A 145 -3.15 10.90 -15.04
CA SER A 145 -3.17 12.30 -15.51
C SER A 145 -4.32 13.11 -14.91
N SER A 146 -5.39 12.44 -14.45
CA SER A 146 -6.51 13.02 -13.72
C SER A 146 -6.61 12.45 -12.30
N ASP A 147 -7.18 13.26 -11.40
CA ASP A 147 -7.42 13.00 -9.96
C ASP A 147 -6.45 12.01 -9.30
N ARG A 148 -5.20 12.44 -9.18
CA ARG A 148 -4.09 11.64 -8.64
C ARG A 148 -4.38 11.12 -7.23
N ASN A 149 -5.16 11.86 -6.43
CA ASN A 149 -5.56 11.44 -5.09
C ASN A 149 -6.48 10.22 -5.14
N LEU A 150 -7.52 10.26 -5.98
CA LEU A 150 -8.40 9.11 -6.18
C LEU A 150 -7.65 7.89 -6.72
N ALA A 151 -6.68 8.10 -7.62
CA ALA A 151 -5.85 7.02 -8.15
C ALA A 151 -4.97 6.37 -7.07
N TRP A 152 -4.38 7.16 -6.16
CA TRP A 152 -3.63 6.65 -5.01
C TRP A 152 -4.51 5.91 -4.01
N ILE A 153 -5.71 6.42 -3.71
CA ILE A 153 -6.69 5.72 -2.86
C ILE A 153 -7.07 4.39 -3.51
N SER A 154 -7.36 4.37 -4.81
CA SER A 154 -7.69 3.14 -5.54
C SER A 154 -6.53 2.13 -5.51
N ALA A 155 -5.28 2.58 -5.68
CA ALA A 155 -4.11 1.73 -5.59
C ALA A 155 -3.88 1.18 -4.16
N ALA A 156 -4.11 2.00 -3.14
CA ALA A 156 -4.05 1.58 -1.74
C ALA A 156 -5.13 0.53 -1.44
N MET A 157 -6.38 0.76 -1.86
CA MET A 157 -7.48 -0.20 -1.73
C MET A 157 -7.16 -1.50 -2.47
N ALA A 158 -6.69 -1.44 -3.71
CA ALA A 158 -6.34 -2.63 -4.48
C ALA A 158 -5.21 -3.42 -3.82
N THR A 159 -4.18 -2.74 -3.31
CA THR A 159 -3.07 -3.35 -2.57
C THR A 159 -3.54 -3.99 -1.26
N ASN A 160 -4.44 -3.33 -0.54
CA ASN A 160 -5.02 -3.84 0.69
C ASN A 160 -5.88 -5.09 0.43
N SER A 161 -6.61 -5.12 -0.68
CA SER A 161 -7.42 -6.28 -1.11
C SER A 161 -6.60 -7.47 -1.62
N LEU A 162 -5.28 -7.36 -1.77
CA LEU A 162 -4.43 -8.49 -2.15
C LEU A 162 -4.30 -9.54 -1.03
N LEU A 163 -4.59 -9.15 0.21
CA LEU A 163 -4.36 -9.96 1.41
C LEU A 163 -5.70 -10.31 2.08
N VAL A 164 -5.82 -11.56 2.50
CA VAL A 164 -6.94 -12.05 3.32
C VAL A 164 -6.78 -11.57 4.76
N ARG A 165 -5.53 -11.40 5.24
CA ARG A 165 -5.23 -10.75 6.52
C ARG A 165 -4.67 -9.36 6.29
N GLY A 166 -5.58 -8.41 6.38
CA GLY A 166 -5.27 -7.01 6.60
C GLY A 166 -6.51 -6.33 7.15
N HIS A 167 -6.38 -5.05 7.51
CA HIS A 167 -7.52 -4.16 7.75
C HIS A 167 -8.54 -4.10 6.57
N ALA A 168 -8.28 -4.83 5.48
CA ALA A 168 -9.05 -4.93 4.24
C ALA A 168 -10.20 -5.95 4.27
N TYR A 169 -10.28 -6.83 5.27
CA TYR A 169 -11.45 -7.71 5.48
C TYR A 169 -12.00 -7.57 6.91
N PRO A 170 -12.35 -6.34 7.35
CA PRO A 170 -12.83 -6.10 8.70
C PRO A 170 -14.04 -7.00 8.99
N HIS A 171 -14.97 -7.16 8.05
CA HIS A 171 -16.17 -8.00 8.26
C HIS A 171 -15.87 -9.47 8.55
N HIS A 172 -14.82 -10.06 7.96
CA HIS A 172 -14.46 -11.45 8.24
C HIS A 172 -13.73 -11.58 9.58
N LEU A 173 -12.85 -10.63 9.90
CA LEU A 173 -12.21 -10.55 11.21
C LEU A 173 -13.25 -10.33 12.31
N PHE A 174 -14.23 -9.44 12.09
CA PHE A 174 -15.38 -9.18 12.95
C PHE A 174 -16.18 -10.46 13.21
N ASN A 175 -16.50 -11.23 12.17
CA ASN A 175 -17.24 -12.49 12.32
C ASN A 175 -16.45 -13.55 13.10
N ILE A 176 -15.13 -13.64 12.88
CA ILE A 176 -14.26 -14.55 13.64
C ILE A 176 -14.18 -14.10 15.10
N LEU A 177 -13.97 -12.81 15.35
CA LEU A 177 -13.88 -12.25 16.70
C LEU A 177 -15.19 -12.42 17.46
N LYS A 178 -16.36 -12.16 16.84
CA LYS A 178 -17.68 -12.47 17.44
C LYS A 178 -17.84 -13.95 17.74
N GLY A 179 -17.41 -14.83 16.81
CA GLY A 179 -17.46 -16.27 17.01
C GLY A 179 -16.61 -16.74 18.21
N LEU A 180 -15.43 -16.15 18.41
CA LEU A 180 -14.55 -16.44 19.55
C LEU A 180 -15.10 -15.81 20.85
N ALA A 181 -15.57 -14.58 20.80
CA ALA A 181 -16.12 -13.81 21.93
C ALA A 181 -17.30 -14.51 22.60
N ASN A 182 -18.19 -15.14 21.81
CA ASN A 182 -19.35 -15.88 22.31
C ASN A 182 -19.02 -16.91 23.40
N THR A 183 -17.81 -17.48 23.40
CA THR A 183 -17.41 -18.48 24.40
C THR A 183 -17.07 -17.90 25.77
N VAL A 184 -16.79 -16.60 25.85
CA VAL A 184 -16.35 -15.91 27.08
C VAL A 184 -17.24 -14.73 27.47
N ASP A 185 -18.15 -14.30 26.59
CA ASP A 185 -18.97 -13.10 26.76
C ASP A 185 -19.75 -13.07 28.07
N THR A 186 -20.27 -14.20 28.54
CA THR A 186 -21.02 -14.27 29.81
C THR A 186 -20.12 -13.91 31.00
N VAL A 187 -18.88 -14.41 31.00
CA VAL A 187 -17.90 -14.13 32.06
C VAL A 187 -17.43 -12.69 32.00
N VAL A 188 -17.18 -12.17 30.80
CA VAL A 188 -16.75 -10.78 30.61
C VAL A 188 -17.85 -9.82 31.03
N PHE A 189 -19.10 -10.10 30.66
CA PHE A 189 -20.26 -9.27 31.01
C PHE A 189 -20.47 -9.22 32.53
N GLU A 190 -20.35 -10.35 33.24
CA GLU A 190 -20.48 -10.38 34.70
C GLU A 190 -19.42 -9.53 35.41
N VAL A 191 -18.22 -9.41 34.84
CA VAL A 191 -17.10 -8.67 35.45
C VAL A 191 -17.09 -7.19 35.04
N LEU A 192 -17.35 -6.89 33.76
CA LEU A 192 -17.17 -5.57 33.17
C LEU A 192 -18.49 -4.83 32.91
N GLY A 193 -19.63 -5.52 32.93
CA GLY A 193 -20.94 -4.95 32.62
C GLY A 193 -21.23 -4.78 31.12
N PHE A 194 -20.34 -5.27 30.25
CA PHE A 194 -20.53 -5.35 28.80
C PHE A 194 -19.79 -6.57 28.25
N SER A 195 -20.26 -7.12 27.14
CA SER A 195 -19.65 -8.28 26.47
C SER A 195 -18.58 -7.85 25.47
N LEU A 196 -17.70 -8.77 25.06
CA LEU A 196 -16.77 -8.47 23.96
C LEU A 196 -17.54 -8.27 22.65
N THR A 197 -18.66 -8.98 22.46
CA THR A 197 -19.57 -8.72 21.34
C THR A 197 -20.09 -7.28 21.33
N ASP A 198 -20.48 -6.71 22.48
CA ASP A 198 -20.91 -5.30 22.58
C ASP A 198 -19.79 -4.33 22.18
N ALA A 199 -18.56 -4.58 22.67
CA ALA A 199 -17.40 -3.74 22.34
C ALA A 199 -17.08 -3.76 20.84
N ILE A 200 -17.17 -4.94 20.22
CA ILE A 200 -16.98 -5.15 18.80
C ILE A 200 -18.07 -4.43 17.98
N GLU A 201 -19.33 -4.46 18.43
CA GLU A 201 -20.43 -3.75 17.77
C GLU A 201 -20.33 -2.23 17.87
N ILE A 202 -19.82 -1.73 19.00
CA ILE A 202 -19.54 -0.30 19.17
C ILE A 202 -18.45 0.15 18.19
N ASP A 203 -17.37 -0.63 18.04
CA ASP A 203 -16.27 -0.32 17.11
C ASP A 203 -16.75 -0.29 15.65
N ASP A 204 -17.54 -1.27 15.22
CA ASP A 204 -18.14 -1.28 13.87
C ASP A 204 -19.06 -0.06 13.66
N ALA A 205 -19.89 0.29 14.65
CA ALA A 205 -20.74 1.46 14.57
C ALA A 205 -19.95 2.78 14.45
N ILE A 206 -18.83 2.91 15.18
CA ILE A 206 -17.92 4.06 15.06
C ILE A 206 -17.33 4.12 13.65
N PHE A 207 -16.84 3.00 13.13
CA PHE A 207 -16.28 2.92 11.78
C PHE A 207 -17.30 3.30 10.70
N GLN A 208 -18.56 2.83 10.81
CA GLN A 208 -19.62 3.23 9.88
C GLN A 208 -19.93 4.74 9.95
N LEU A 209 -19.91 5.33 11.16
CA LEU A 209 -20.08 6.77 11.33
C LEU A 209 -18.91 7.56 10.72
N GLU A 210 -17.68 7.07 10.82
CA GLU A 210 -16.50 7.68 10.20
C GLU A 210 -16.58 7.65 8.67
N ILE A 211 -17.03 6.53 8.08
CA ILE A 211 -17.29 6.44 6.63
C ILE A 211 -18.35 7.45 6.23
N ALA A 212 -19.50 7.46 6.90
CA ALA A 212 -20.61 8.37 6.55
C ALA A 212 -20.18 9.84 6.68
N ARG A 213 -19.39 10.19 7.71
CA ARG A 213 -18.83 11.53 7.88
C ARG A 213 -17.82 11.87 6.78
N SER A 214 -16.98 10.92 6.40
CA SER A 214 -16.01 11.10 5.31
C SER A 214 -16.73 11.34 3.99
N GLU A 215 -17.78 10.58 3.68
CA GLU A 215 -18.60 10.77 2.48
C GLU A 215 -19.28 12.16 2.45
N VAL A 216 -19.86 12.59 3.57
CA VAL A 216 -20.44 13.94 3.70
C VAL A 216 -19.36 15.01 3.48
N HIS A 217 -18.16 14.80 4.05
CA HIS A 217 -17.03 15.71 3.86
C HIS A 217 -16.56 15.77 2.41
N PHE A 218 -16.42 14.63 1.73
CA PHE A 218 -16.05 14.55 0.31
C PHE A 218 -17.09 15.20 -0.59
N ASN A 219 -18.38 14.94 -0.37
CA ASN A 219 -19.46 15.60 -1.11
C ASN A 219 -19.45 17.12 -0.89
N GLY A 220 -19.12 17.57 0.32
CA GLY A 220 -18.90 18.99 0.63
C GLY A 220 -17.72 19.58 -0.15
N LEU A 221 -16.60 18.86 -0.23
CA LEU A 221 -15.41 19.27 -0.99
C LEU A 221 -15.67 19.32 -2.51
N ASP A 222 -16.44 18.38 -3.07
CA ASP A 222 -16.83 18.40 -4.49
C ASP A 222 -17.78 19.56 -4.80
N GLY A 223 -18.70 19.85 -3.87
CA GLY A 223 -19.54 21.06 -3.93
C GLY A 223 -18.71 22.33 -3.93
N LEU A 224 -17.73 22.43 -3.02
CA LEU A 224 -16.82 23.57 -2.93
C LEU A 224 -15.95 23.72 -4.20
N ARG A 225 -15.39 22.61 -4.71
CA ARG A 225 -14.61 22.58 -5.95
C ARG A 225 -15.42 23.08 -7.15
N SER A 226 -16.69 22.70 -7.23
CA SER A 226 -17.61 23.16 -8.28
C SER A 226 -17.87 24.67 -8.18
N LYS A 227 -18.12 25.19 -6.96
CA LYS A 227 -18.30 26.63 -6.69
C LYS A 227 -17.04 27.44 -7.03
N LEU A 228 -15.87 26.97 -6.61
CA LEU A 228 -14.57 27.60 -6.94
C LEU A 228 -14.31 27.62 -8.45
N THR A 229 -14.68 26.55 -9.16
CA THR A 229 -14.55 26.47 -10.62
C THR A 229 -15.47 27.49 -11.32
N ALA A 230 -16.73 27.60 -10.88
CA ALA A 230 -17.67 28.59 -11.40
C ALA A 230 -17.19 30.04 -11.14
N PHE A 231 -16.65 30.31 -9.95
CA PHE A 231 -16.06 31.61 -9.62
C PHE A 231 -14.84 31.92 -10.49
N ALA A 232 -13.89 30.98 -10.64
CA ALA A 232 -12.72 31.14 -11.49
C ALA A 232 -13.07 31.36 -12.98
N GLN A 233 -14.19 30.79 -13.44
CA GLN A 233 -14.70 30.98 -14.79
C GLN A 233 -15.49 32.29 -14.98
N GLY A 234 -15.71 33.07 -13.92
CA GLY A 234 -16.47 34.31 -13.93
C GLY A 234 -17.99 34.11 -14.02
N GLN A 235 -18.49 32.92 -13.70
CA GLN A 235 -19.91 32.57 -13.79
C GLN A 235 -20.71 33.04 -12.56
N ILE A 236 -20.03 33.30 -11.44
CA ILE A 236 -20.59 33.84 -10.21
C ILE A 236 -19.71 35.00 -9.71
N SER A 237 -20.33 36.03 -9.12
CA SER A 237 -19.61 37.18 -8.57
C SER A 237 -18.89 36.83 -7.26
N ARG A 238 -17.99 37.71 -6.80
CA ARG A 238 -17.33 37.55 -5.51
C ARG A 238 -18.34 37.58 -4.36
N GLU A 239 -19.32 38.48 -4.39
CA GLU A 239 -20.35 38.53 -3.35
C GLU A 239 -21.22 37.26 -3.33
N GLN A 240 -21.58 36.74 -4.51
CA GLN A 240 -22.32 35.47 -4.61
C GLN A 240 -21.50 34.29 -4.08
N PHE A 241 -20.20 34.26 -4.35
CA PHE A 241 -19.31 33.24 -3.83
C PHE A 241 -19.18 33.32 -2.30
N ASP A 242 -18.97 34.52 -1.76
CA ASP A 242 -18.82 34.75 -0.31
C ASP A 242 -20.12 34.39 0.46
N GLU A 243 -21.29 34.69 -0.10
CA GLU A 243 -22.60 34.33 0.46
C GLU A 243 -22.84 32.81 0.43
N MET A 244 -22.50 32.15 -0.67
CA MET A 244 -22.60 30.69 -0.83
C MET A 244 -21.59 29.92 0.04
N TYR A 245 -20.47 30.56 0.41
CA TYR A 245 -19.42 30.01 1.26
C TYR A 245 -19.77 30.14 2.75
N SER A 246 -20.33 31.29 3.16
CA SER A 246 -20.84 31.49 4.53
C SER A 246 -21.87 30.43 4.95
N ALA A 247 -22.61 29.86 4.01
CA ALA A 247 -23.57 28.79 4.26
C ALA A 247 -22.91 27.41 4.50
N ASP A 248 -21.70 27.18 3.95
CA ASP A 248 -20.94 25.93 4.05
C ASP A 248 -19.83 25.99 5.12
N ALA A 249 -19.64 27.13 5.78
CA ALA A 249 -18.61 27.39 6.80
C ALA A 249 -18.45 26.29 7.88
N PRO A 250 -19.52 25.61 8.37
CA PRO A 250 -19.37 24.54 9.36
C PRO A 250 -18.56 23.32 8.88
N ILE A 251 -18.46 23.09 7.55
CA ILE A 251 -17.66 22.00 6.96
C ILE A 251 -16.16 22.37 6.93
N LEU A 252 -15.87 23.68 6.92
CA LEU A 252 -14.54 24.25 6.70
C LEU A 252 -13.90 24.82 7.97
N ASP A 253 -14.67 24.99 9.05
CA ASP A 253 -14.16 25.36 10.38
C ASP A 253 -13.12 24.37 10.95
N HIS A 254 -12.99 23.17 10.37
CA HIS A 254 -11.95 22.19 10.71
C HIS A 254 -10.63 22.42 9.95
N LEU A 255 -10.61 23.29 8.95
CA LEU A 255 -9.45 23.64 8.10
C LEU A 255 -8.88 25.03 8.46
N ASN A 256 -9.10 25.47 9.70
CA ASN A 256 -8.94 26.85 10.19
C ASN A 256 -7.46 27.30 10.37
N ASP A 257 -6.60 26.99 9.41
CA ASP A 257 -5.29 27.65 9.28
C ASP A 257 -5.40 28.75 8.21
N GLU A 258 -4.76 29.89 8.49
CA GLU A 258 -4.75 31.16 7.73
C GLU A 258 -4.30 31.04 6.24
N SER A 259 -4.11 29.83 5.69
CA SER A 259 -3.59 29.57 4.35
C SER A 259 -4.66 29.52 3.24
N TRP A 260 -5.93 29.75 3.56
CA TRP A 260 -7.02 29.40 2.64
C TRP A 260 -7.36 30.48 1.61
N GLU A 261 -7.30 31.76 1.99
CA GLU A 261 -7.37 32.87 1.02
C GLU A 261 -6.23 32.78 0.00
N GLU A 262 -5.02 32.45 0.48
CA GLU A 262 -3.83 32.25 -0.33
C GLU A 262 -3.99 31.07 -1.30
N THR A 263 -4.68 30.00 -0.89
CA THR A 263 -4.92 28.85 -1.78
C THR A 263 -6.02 29.11 -2.81
N ILE A 264 -7.06 29.88 -2.47
CA ILE A 264 -8.07 30.31 -3.43
C ILE A 264 -7.42 31.23 -4.49
N GLU A 265 -6.58 32.17 -4.07
CA GLU A 265 -5.81 33.02 -4.99
C GLU A 265 -4.89 32.18 -5.89
N GLN A 266 -4.15 31.22 -5.33
CA GLN A 266 -3.29 30.32 -6.11
C GLN A 266 -4.10 29.46 -7.11
N PHE A 267 -5.27 28.95 -6.72
CA PHE A 267 -6.12 28.15 -7.60
C PHE A 267 -6.70 28.97 -8.75
N VAL A 268 -7.12 30.21 -8.48
CA VAL A 268 -7.62 31.17 -9.48
C VAL A 268 -6.49 31.59 -10.44
N VAL A 269 -5.30 31.90 -9.91
CA VAL A 269 -4.11 32.24 -10.72
C VAL A 269 -3.70 31.07 -11.62
N HIS A 270 -3.71 29.84 -11.10
CA HIS A 270 -3.35 28.65 -11.88
C HIS A 270 -4.32 28.40 -13.04
N ASN A 271 -5.64 28.48 -12.80
CA ASN A 271 -6.64 28.24 -13.84
C ASN A 271 -6.76 29.38 -14.87
N ASN A 272 -6.56 30.65 -14.45
CA ASN A 272 -6.54 31.79 -15.37
C ASN A 272 -5.23 31.86 -16.18
N GLY A 273 -4.11 31.41 -15.61
CA GLY A 273 -2.83 31.26 -16.32
C GLY A 273 -2.91 30.30 -17.51
N VAL A 274 -3.62 29.18 -17.35
CA VAL A 274 -3.84 28.18 -18.42
C VAL A 274 -4.67 28.74 -19.58
N ARG A 275 -5.64 29.63 -19.30
CA ARG A 275 -6.42 30.33 -20.35
C ARG A 275 -5.57 31.32 -21.16
N SER A 276 -4.64 32.03 -20.51
CA SER A 276 -3.77 32.99 -21.20
C SER A 276 -2.79 32.32 -22.18
N ALA A 277 -2.36 31.08 -21.87
CA ALA A 277 -1.49 30.28 -22.73
C ALA A 277 -2.21 29.68 -23.97
N TRP A 278 -3.54 29.52 -23.91
CA TRP A 278 -4.34 28.97 -25.02
C TRP A 278 -4.96 30.04 -25.93
N CYS A 279 -5.04 31.31 -25.49
CA CYS A 279 -5.48 32.42 -26.34
C CYS A 279 -4.32 33.14 -27.06
N ALA A 280 -3.08 32.72 -26.84
CA ALA A 280 -1.87 33.29 -27.45
C ALA A 280 -1.19 32.37 -28.49
N ALA A 281 -1.87 31.29 -28.91
CA ALA A 281 -1.43 30.39 -29.99
C ALA A 281 -2.37 30.48 -31.20
#